data_AF-A0A496YAG6-F1
#
_entry.id   AF-A0A496YAG6-F1
#
_cell.length_a   1.000
_cell.length_b   1.000
_cell.length_c   1.000
_cell.angle_alpha   90.00
_cell.angle_beta   90.00
_cell.angle_gamma   90.00
#
_symmetry.space_group_name_H-M   'P 1'
#
loop_
_entity.id
_entity.type
_entity.pdbx_description
1 polymer ?
#
loop_
_entity_poly.entity_id
_entity_poly.type
_entity_poly.pdbx_seq_one_letter_code
_entity_poly.pdbx_strand_id
1 'polypeptide(L)'
;VTGSVEYQLLEPLTGYAGGSLRHDQDDTDREWNTYAANCGVRWSFLRWFTAGFEYRYARRNDDVDADDYTDNQVMLTLTGSRLFRW
;
A
#
# COMPACT_ATOMS: atom_id res chain seq x y z
N VAL A 1 -12.41 -2.00 -8.16
CA VAL A 1 -12.31 -3.27 -7.41
C VAL A 1 -11.02 -3.26 -6.61
N THR A 2 -11.07 -3.65 -5.34
CA THR A 2 -9.88 -3.73 -4.48
C THR A 2 -9.82 -5.11 -3.85
N GLY A 3 -8.65 -5.73 -3.87
CA GLY A 3 -8.38 -7.02 -3.23
C GLY A 3 -7.14 -6.92 -2.35
N SER A 4 -7.19 -7.55 -1.19
CA SER A 4 -6.05 -7.63 -0.28
C SER A 4 -5.98 -8.99 0.37
N VAL A 5 -4.76 -9.45 0.61
CA VAL A 5 -4.41 -10.68 1.29
C VAL A 5 -3.50 -10.32 2.45
N GLU A 6 -3.90 -10.73 3.64
CA GLU A 6 -3.10 -10.59 4.85
C GLU A 6 -2.73 -11.99 5.34
N TYR A 7 -1.47 -12.16 5.72
CA TYR A 7 -0.96 -13.42 6.23
C TYR A 7 -0.14 -13.20 7.48
N GLN A 8 -0.53 -13.89 8.56
CA GLN A 8 0.22 -13.88 9.81
C GLN A 8 1.32 -14.94 9.73
N LEU A 9 2.56 -14.50 9.54
CA LEU A 9 3.73 -15.37 9.44
C LEU A 9 4.12 -15.90 10.84
N LEU A 10 4.18 -14.99 11.82
CA LEU A 10 4.39 -15.31 13.23
C LEU A 10 3.53 -14.40 14.11
N GLU A 11 3.42 -14.69 15.41
CA GLU A 11 2.78 -13.79 16.39
C GLU A 11 3.20 -12.32 16.26
N PRO A 12 4.50 -11.97 16.12
CA PRO A 12 4.93 -10.60 15.92
C PRO A 12 4.99 -10.16 14.45
N LEU A 13 4.86 -11.06 13.46
CA LEU A 13 5.15 -10.76 12.05
C LEU A 13 3.94 -11.00 11.16
N THR A 14 3.42 -9.93 10.57
CA THR A 14 2.29 -9.97 9.65
C THR A 14 2.73 -9.42 8.29
N GLY A 15 2.55 -10.19 7.24
CA GLY A 15 2.68 -9.73 5.86
C GLY A 15 1.32 -9.36 5.28
N TYR A 16 1.27 -8.35 4.42
CA TYR A 16 0.10 -8.03 3.64
C TYR A 16 0.50 -7.68 2.21
N ALA A 17 -0.39 -8.02 1.28
CA ALA A 17 -0.29 -7.61 -0.11
C ALA A 17 -1.69 -7.27 -0.61
N GLY A 18 -1.80 -6.24 -1.42
CA GLY A 18 -3.06 -5.81 -1.97
C GLY A 18 -2.90 -5.16 -3.32
N GLY A 19 -4.03 -4.95 -3.97
CA GLY A 19 -4.10 -4.21 -5.21
C GLY A 19 -5.49 -3.64 -5.41
N SER A 20 -5.55 -2.51 -6.08
CA SER A 20 -6.78 -1.87 -6.49
C SER A 20 -6.74 -1.55 -7.97
N LEU A 21 -7.87 -1.80 -8.60
CA LEU A 21 -8.18 -1.43 -9.97
C LEU A 21 -9.31 -0.41 -9.91
N ARG A 22 -9.07 0.78 -10.43
CA ARG A 22 -10.12 1.78 -10.60
C ARG A 22 -10.29 2.03 -12.10
N HIS A 23 -11.47 1.74 -12.59
CA HIS A 23 -11.95 2.08 -13.91
C HIS A 23 -13.01 3.16 -13.73
N ASP A 24 -12.73 4.36 -14.21
CA ASP A 24 -13.66 5.49 -14.25
C ASP A 24 -13.97 5.76 -15.73
N GLN A 25 -15.24 5.75 -16.08
CA GLN A 25 -15.73 6.15 -17.41
C GLN A 25 -16.50 7.46 -17.20
N ASP A 26 -15.91 8.56 -17.68
CA ASP A 26 -16.57 9.86 -17.69
C ASP A 26 -17.26 10.06 -19.05
N ASP A 27 -18.41 10.74 -19.07
CA ASP A 27 -19.32 10.94 -20.23
C ASP A 27 -18.67 11.70 -21.43
N THR A 28 -17.38 12.01 -21.36
CA THR A 28 -16.59 12.79 -22.33
C THR A 28 -15.41 12.00 -22.91
N ASP A 29 -15.64 10.74 -23.32
CA ASP A 29 -14.69 9.93 -24.14
C ASP A 29 -13.27 9.76 -23.55
N ARG A 30 -13.13 9.90 -22.22
CA ARG A 30 -11.87 9.70 -21.50
C ARG A 30 -11.98 8.49 -20.60
N GLU A 31 -11.33 7.40 -21.00
CA GLU A 31 -11.19 6.21 -20.18
C GLU A 31 -9.94 6.32 -19.30
N TRP A 32 -10.12 6.25 -17.99
CA TRP A 32 -9.03 6.32 -17.02
C TRP A 32 -8.88 5.00 -16.26
N ASN A 33 -7.81 4.26 -16.54
CA ASN A 33 -7.48 3.02 -15.87
C ASN A 33 -6.32 3.22 -14.89
N THR A 34 -6.61 3.16 -13.59
CA THR A 34 -5.60 3.22 -12.53
C THR A 34 -5.40 1.84 -11.91
N TYR A 35 -4.15 1.37 -11.97
CA TYR A 35 -3.68 0.13 -11.36
C TYR A 35 -2.79 0.47 -10.17
N ALA A 36 -3.15 0.02 -8.98
CA ALA A 36 -2.28 0.10 -7.82
C ALA A 36 -2.07 -1.28 -7.20
N ALA A 37 -0.86 -1.53 -6.75
CA ALA A 37 -0.46 -2.71 -5.99
C ALA A 37 0.34 -2.24 -4.76
N ASN A 38 0.16 -2.89 -3.64
CA ASN A 38 0.94 -2.64 -2.45
C ASN A 38 1.32 -3.95 -1.78
N CYS A 39 2.48 -3.97 -1.14
CA CYS A 39 2.89 -5.07 -0.29
C CYS A 39 3.65 -4.53 0.90
N GLY A 40 3.56 -5.20 2.03
CA GLY A 40 4.20 -4.74 3.25
C GLY A 40 4.33 -5.85 4.27
N VAL A 41 5.22 -5.59 5.22
CA VAL A 41 5.47 -6.45 6.35
C VAL A 41 5.47 -5.58 7.60
N ARG A 42 4.76 -6.04 8.62
CA ARG A 42 4.68 -5.43 9.93
C ARG A 42 5.28 -6.37 10.95
N TRP A 43 6.24 -5.86 11.71
CA TRP A 43 6.94 -6.58 12.75
C TRP A 43 6.81 -5.89 14.12
N SER A 44 6.16 -6.55 15.05
CA SER A 44 5.98 -6.13 16.44
C SER A 44 6.96 -6.89 17.35
N PHE A 45 8.18 -6.37 17.53
CA PHE A 45 9.25 -7.07 18.27
C PHE A 45 9.26 -6.80 19.77
N LEU A 46 8.59 -5.74 20.25
CA LEU A 46 8.40 -5.44 21.67
C LEU A 46 6.93 -5.10 21.91
N ARG A 47 6.44 -5.23 23.16
CA ARG A 47 5.08 -4.85 23.55
C ARG A 47 4.69 -3.43 23.10
N TRP A 48 5.68 -2.56 22.95
CA TRP A 48 5.51 -1.14 22.63
C TRP A 48 6.11 -0.71 21.31
N PHE A 49 6.80 -1.61 20.58
CA PHE A 49 7.47 -1.23 19.34
C PHE A 49 6.98 -2.06 18.17
N THR A 50 6.65 -1.36 17.09
CA THR A 50 6.27 -1.94 15.81
C THR A 50 7.10 -1.28 14.72
N ALA A 51 7.74 -2.10 13.89
CA ALA A 51 8.32 -1.70 12.63
C ALA A 51 7.38 -2.10 11.49
N GLY A 52 7.19 -1.22 10.53
CA GLY A 52 6.45 -1.47 9.30
C GLY A 52 7.32 -1.14 8.11
N PHE A 53 7.35 -2.04 7.13
CA PHE A 53 7.94 -1.78 5.84
C PHE A 53 6.85 -1.98 4.79
N GLU A 54 6.57 -0.96 3.99
CA GLU A 54 5.56 -0.99 2.95
C GLU A 54 6.16 -0.51 1.64
N TYR A 55 5.81 -1.20 0.56
CA TYR A 55 6.08 -0.81 -0.80
C TYR A 55 4.75 -0.67 -1.54
N ARG A 56 4.56 0.46 -2.21
CA ARG A 56 3.39 0.73 -3.02
C ARG A 56 3.83 1.08 -4.43
N TYR A 57 3.23 0.39 -5.38
CA TYR A 57 3.36 0.62 -6.81
C TYR A 57 2.02 1.14 -7.33
N ALA A 58 2.00 2.29 -7.98
CA ALA A 58 0.81 2.78 -8.67
C ALA A 58 1.17 3.23 -10.08
N ARG A 59 0.41 2.76 -11.06
CA ARG A 59 0.50 3.17 -12.45
C ARG A 59 -0.88 3.55 -12.95
N ARG A 60 -0.98 4.72 -13.56
CA ARG A 60 -2.17 5.18 -14.25
C ARG A 60 -1.86 5.24 -15.74
N ASN A 61 -2.72 4.62 -16.54
CA ASN A 61 -2.62 4.60 -18.00
C ASN A 61 -3.80 5.44 -18.52
N ASP A 62 -3.49 6.56 -19.19
CA ASP A 62 -4.48 7.37 -19.91
C ASP A 62 -4.34 7.09 -21.42
N ASP A 63 -5.45 6.84 -22.10
CA ASP A 63 -5.48 6.44 -23.54
C ASP A 63 -5.09 7.58 -24.52
N VAL A 64 -4.72 8.75 -23.98
CA VAL A 64 -4.27 9.93 -24.72
C VAL A 64 -2.85 10.28 -24.29
N ASP A 65 -1.89 9.54 -24.84
CA ASP A 65 -0.47 9.83 -25.15
C ASP A 65 0.32 10.92 -24.37
N ALA A 66 0.00 11.23 -23.11
CA ALA A 66 0.54 12.44 -22.49
C ALA A 66 1.14 12.32 -21.08
N ASP A 67 0.87 11.29 -20.26
CA ASP A 67 1.50 11.25 -18.93
C ASP A 67 1.37 9.90 -18.20
N ASP A 68 2.19 8.93 -18.62
CA ASP A 68 2.39 7.66 -17.93
C ASP A 68 3.22 7.88 -16.65
N TYR A 69 2.57 8.30 -15.56
CA TYR A 69 3.23 8.42 -14.26
C TYR A 69 3.21 7.08 -13.52
N THR A 70 4.42 6.55 -13.28
CA THR A 70 4.65 5.42 -12.39
C THR A 70 5.14 5.94 -11.04
N ASP A 71 4.36 5.70 -9.99
CA ASP A 71 4.71 6.05 -8.61
C ASP A 71 5.17 4.79 -7.87
N ASN A 72 6.43 4.84 -7.39
CA ASN A 72 7.04 3.81 -6.57
C ASN A 72 7.31 4.41 -5.19
N GLN A 73 6.50 4.06 -4.20
CA GLN A 73 6.62 4.57 -2.85
C GLN A 73 7.14 3.46 -1.92
N VAL A 74 8.26 3.73 -1.25
CA VAL A 74 8.77 2.90 -0.16
C VAL A 74 8.52 3.66 1.14
N MET A 75 7.84 3.03 2.10
CA MET A 75 7.57 3.59 3.41
C MET A 75 8.15 2.70 4.50
N LEU A 76 8.94 3.30 5.38
CA LEU A 76 9.43 2.67 6.59
C LEU A 76 8.83 3.39 7.79
N THR A 77 8.11 2.66 8.63
CA THR A 77 7.40 3.19 9.78
C THR A 77 7.94 2.55 11.05
N LEU A 78 8.34 3.36 12.02
CA LEU A 78 8.74 2.91 13.34
C LEU A 78 7.82 3.56 14.37
N THR A 79 7.02 2.75 15.04
CA THR A 79 6.07 3.19 16.06
C THR A 79 6.54 2.71 17.42
N GLY A 80 6.64 3.63 18.38
CA GLY A 80 7.03 3.36 19.76
C GLY A 80 6.04 3.98 20.75
N SER A 81 5.27 3.16 21.46
CA SER A 81 4.27 3.60 22.44
C SER A 81 4.85 3.51 23.85
N ARG A 82 5.65 4.49 24.29
CA ARG A 82 6.19 4.48 25.66
C ARG A 82 5.10 4.80 26.67
N LEU A 83 4.72 3.82 27.49
CA LEU A 83 3.92 4.06 28.69
C LEU A 83 4.82 4.76 29.72
N PHE A 84 4.93 6.08 29.65
CA PHE A 84 5.53 6.86 30.74
C PHE A 84 4.59 6.75 31.95
N ARG A 85 4.79 5.72 32.80
CA ARG A 85 4.29 5.74 34.16
C ARG A 85 5.34 6.46 35.01
N TRP A 86 5.01 7.70 35.38
CA TRP A 86 5.59 8.38 36.53
C TRP A 86 5.03 7.76 37.82
#